data_AF-A0A1G1JZL5-F1
#
_entry.id   AF-A0A1G1JZL5-F1
#
_cell.length_a   1.000
_cell.length_b   1.000
_cell.length_c   1.000
_cell.angle_alpha   90.00
_cell.angle_beta   90.00
_cell.angle_gamma   90.00
#
_symmetry.space_group_name_H-M   'P 1'
#
loop_
_entity.id
_entity.type
_entity.pdbx_description
1 polymer ?
#
loop_
_entity_poly.entity_id
_entity_poly.type
_entity_poly.pdbx_seq_one_letter_code
_entity_poly.pdbx_strand_id
1 'polypeptide(L)'
;MPNYDHVPREPYHPAKIDFTKPDPKRSEGIWMIPMSTSFVTYQFGRLETYYKRLFSPEELKPRPITLNWARGVNGFRSVMEDCLKSLKRPYLLMVLRSDVCSDTPFEPEMQENVKRNVEYIMNHPLAKRFVFATPEEAMSIMGYLNRKNREAEVEV
;
A
#
# COMPACT_ATOMS: atom_id res chain seq x y z
N MET A 1 -4.75 -19.37 0.79
CA MET A 1 -4.19 -18.00 0.86
C MET A 1 -4.89 -17.27 2.01
N PRO A 2 -4.22 -16.38 2.76
CA PRO A 2 -4.87 -15.61 3.83
C PRO A 2 -6.01 -14.75 3.27
N ASN A 3 -7.10 -14.61 4.02
CA ASN A 3 -8.22 -13.73 3.66
C ASN A 3 -7.90 -12.28 4.08
N TYR A 4 -7.74 -11.37 3.12
CA TYR A 4 -7.45 -9.95 3.39
C TYR A 4 -8.70 -9.04 3.36
N ASP A 5 -9.91 -9.60 3.19
CA ASP A 5 -11.16 -8.84 3.04
C ASP A 5 -11.50 -8.00 4.28
N HIS A 6 -10.95 -8.37 5.45
CA HIS A 6 -11.22 -7.74 6.74
C HIS A 6 -9.99 -7.11 7.39
N VAL A 7 -8.89 -6.95 6.64
CA VAL A 7 -7.67 -6.38 7.20
C VAL A 7 -7.85 -4.87 7.38
N PRO A 8 -7.45 -4.31 8.54
CA PRO A 8 -7.51 -2.87 8.75
C PRO A 8 -6.77 -2.11 7.66
N ARG A 9 -7.34 -0.99 7.22
CA ARG A 9 -6.78 -0.15 6.15
C ARG A 9 -6.05 1.09 6.65
N GLU A 10 -6.17 1.38 7.94
CA GLU A 10 -5.53 2.50 8.61
C GLU A 10 -4.59 1.98 9.69
N PRO A 11 -3.52 2.74 10.04
CA PRO A 11 -2.65 2.39 11.16
C PRO A 11 -3.42 2.12 12.45
N TYR A 12 -3.03 1.08 13.18
CA TYR A 12 -3.71 0.65 14.41
C TYR A 12 -2.76 0.04 15.44
N HIS A 13 -3.20 0.04 16.71
CA HIS A 13 -2.60 -0.80 17.74
C HIS A 13 -3.21 -2.20 17.70
N PRO A 14 -2.39 -3.26 17.57
CA PRO A 14 -2.88 -4.62 17.45
C PRO A 14 -3.39 -5.17 18.78
N ALA A 15 -4.43 -6.02 18.73
CA ALA A 15 -4.83 -6.84 19.86
C ALA A 15 -3.73 -7.84 20.23
N LYS A 16 -3.56 -8.12 21.53
CA LYS A 16 -2.49 -9.03 22.02
C LYS A 16 -2.65 -10.47 21.51
N ILE A 17 -3.89 -10.92 21.34
CA ILE A 17 -4.22 -12.32 20.96
C ILE A 17 -4.28 -12.49 19.44
N ASP A 18 -4.57 -11.40 18.71
CA ASP A 18 -4.71 -11.42 17.25
C ASP A 18 -4.20 -10.10 16.68
N PHE A 19 -2.97 -10.11 16.17
CA PHE A 19 -2.31 -8.90 15.69
C PHE A 19 -2.93 -8.33 14.41
N THR A 20 -3.81 -9.08 13.75
CA THR A 20 -4.51 -8.62 12.53
C THR A 20 -5.71 -7.72 12.85
N LYS A 21 -6.10 -7.64 14.12
CA LYS A 21 -7.26 -6.87 14.58
C LYS A 21 -6.84 -5.66 15.42
N PRO A 22 -7.53 -4.52 15.27
CA PRO A 22 -7.31 -3.36 16.11
C PRO A 22 -7.83 -3.61 17.52
N ASP A 23 -7.12 -3.08 18.51
CA ASP A 23 -7.56 -3.00 19.90
C ASP A 23 -7.78 -1.54 20.29
N PRO A 24 -9.03 -1.04 20.29
CA PRO A 24 -9.31 0.36 20.55
C PRO A 24 -9.04 0.78 22.00
N LYS A 25 -8.82 -0.18 22.92
CA LYS A 25 -8.46 0.12 24.32
C LYS A 25 -6.97 0.37 24.50
N ARG A 26 -6.16 0.09 23.47
CA ARG A 26 -4.70 0.29 23.52
C ARG A 26 -4.32 1.60 22.85
N SER A 27 -3.53 2.39 23.56
CA SER A 27 -2.89 3.61 23.07
C SER A 27 -1.36 3.53 23.10
N GLU A 28 -0.80 2.36 23.45
CA GLU A 28 0.63 2.17 23.67
C GLU A 28 1.16 0.86 23.05
N GLY A 29 2.47 0.83 22.80
CA GLY A 29 3.19 -0.28 22.18
C GLY A 29 3.35 -0.11 20.67
N ILE A 30 3.50 -1.24 19.97
CA ILE A 30 3.79 -1.27 18.53
C ILE A 30 2.58 -0.77 17.73
N TRP A 31 2.86 -0.03 16.66
CA TRP A 31 1.91 0.31 15.61
C TRP A 31 2.00 -0.69 14.46
N MET A 32 0.85 -1.14 13.97
CA MET A 32 0.74 -1.83 12.70
C MET A 32 0.36 -0.80 11.63
N ILE A 33 1.16 -0.71 10.56
CA ILE A 33 0.88 0.15 9.40
C ILE A 33 0.53 -0.76 8.22
N PRO A 34 -0.74 -0.81 7.80
CA PRO A 34 -1.16 -1.66 6.68
C PRO A 34 -0.47 -1.27 5.37
N MET A 35 -0.04 -2.27 4.60
CA MET A 35 0.44 -2.08 3.24
C MET A 35 -0.68 -1.53 2.34
N SER A 36 -0.35 -0.58 1.46
CA SER A 36 -1.33 -0.04 0.51
C SER A 36 -1.86 -1.15 -0.40
N THR A 37 -3.15 -1.42 -0.26
CA THR A 37 -3.83 -2.55 -0.92
C THR A 37 -5.16 -2.07 -1.47
N SER A 38 -5.47 -2.52 -2.69
CA SER A 38 -6.73 -2.28 -3.38
C SER A 38 -7.38 -3.60 -3.75
N PHE A 39 -8.71 -3.60 -3.88
CA PHE A 39 -9.46 -4.71 -4.45
C PHE A 39 -9.69 -4.44 -5.92
N VAL A 40 -8.83 -4.98 -6.77
CA VAL A 40 -8.95 -4.76 -8.21
C VAL A 40 -9.60 -5.98 -8.84
N THR A 41 -10.62 -5.75 -9.67
CA THR A 41 -11.02 -6.71 -10.68
C THR A 41 -10.08 -6.57 -11.87
N TYR A 42 -9.38 -7.63 -12.24
CA TYR A 42 -8.60 -7.61 -13.48
C TYR A 42 -9.54 -7.28 -14.66
N GLN A 43 -9.18 -6.23 -15.41
CA GLN A 43 -9.89 -5.87 -16.62
C GLN A 43 -9.33 -6.70 -17.77
N PHE A 44 -10.01 -7.80 -18.08
CA PHE A 44 -9.69 -8.66 -19.23
C PHE A 44 -10.39 -8.13 -20.49
N GLY A 45 -9.85 -8.46 -21.66
CA GLY A 45 -10.54 -8.22 -22.93
C GLY A 45 -11.88 -8.98 -22.98
N ARG A 46 -12.80 -8.61 -23.89
CA ARG A 46 -14.14 -9.24 -23.97
C ARG A 46 -14.07 -10.77 -24.14
N LEU A 47 -13.18 -11.23 -25.02
CA LEU A 47 -13.00 -12.66 -25.30
C LEU A 47 -12.44 -13.40 -24.08
N GLU A 48 -11.38 -12.87 -23.47
CA GLU A 48 -10.77 -13.45 -22.27
C GLU A 48 -11.73 -13.46 -21.08
N THR A 49 -12.50 -12.37 -20.88
CA THR A 49 -13.58 -12.32 -19.88
C THR A 49 -14.61 -13.43 -20.11
N TYR A 50 -15.01 -13.66 -21.36
CA TYR A 50 -15.96 -14.73 -21.72
C TYR A 50 -15.40 -16.12 -21.38
N TYR A 51 -14.16 -16.42 -21.78
CA TYR A 51 -13.51 -17.68 -21.44
C TYR A 51 -13.39 -17.88 -19.92
N LYS A 52 -12.93 -16.86 -19.19
CA LYS A 52 -12.82 -16.94 -17.73
C LYS A 52 -14.17 -17.13 -17.05
N ARG A 53 -15.26 -16.54 -17.56
CA ARG A 53 -16.61 -16.80 -17.02
C ARG A 53 -17.01 -18.26 -17.13
N LEU A 54 -16.63 -18.93 -18.21
CA LEU A 54 -17.01 -20.33 -18.45
C LEU A 54 -16.12 -21.33 -17.72
N PHE A 55 -14.82 -21.05 -17.63
CA PHE A 55 -13.84 -22.05 -17.18
C PHE A 55 -13.14 -21.69 -15.86
N SER A 56 -13.11 -20.42 -15.45
CA SER A 56 -12.40 -19.95 -14.24
C SER A 56 -13.05 -18.70 -13.61
N PRO A 57 -14.36 -18.74 -13.27
CA PRO A 57 -15.11 -17.55 -12.85
C PRO A 57 -14.56 -16.92 -11.55
N GLU A 58 -13.88 -17.69 -10.71
CA GLU A 58 -13.17 -17.22 -9.53
C GLU A 58 -12.00 -16.28 -9.82
N GLU A 59 -11.43 -16.29 -11.03
CA GLU A 59 -10.41 -15.32 -11.45
C GLU A 59 -11.00 -13.92 -11.74
N LEU A 60 -12.31 -13.84 -11.96
CA LEU A 60 -13.02 -12.59 -12.18
C LEU A 60 -13.44 -11.91 -10.89
N LYS A 61 -13.35 -12.60 -9.75
CA LYS A 61 -13.66 -12.03 -8.44
C LYS A 61 -12.59 -10.99 -8.07
N PRO A 62 -12.98 -9.84 -7.47
CA PRO A 62 -12.02 -8.91 -6.92
C PRO A 62 -11.09 -9.64 -5.95
N ARG A 63 -9.78 -9.35 -6.03
CA ARG A 63 -8.79 -9.89 -5.09
C ARG A 63 -7.98 -8.76 -4.49
N PRO A 64 -7.57 -8.89 -3.22
CA PRO A 64 -6.67 -7.95 -2.58
C PRO A 64 -5.33 -7.95 -3.34
N ILE A 65 -4.93 -6.79 -3.82
CA ILE A 65 -3.67 -6.58 -4.53
C ILE A 65 -2.90 -5.48 -3.82
N THR A 66 -1.72 -5.83 -3.33
CA THR A 66 -0.78 -4.87 -2.75
C THR A 66 -0.14 -4.01 -3.84
N LEU A 67 0.00 -2.72 -3.56
CA LEU A 67 0.73 -1.78 -4.39
C LEU A 67 2.21 -2.17 -4.40
N ASN A 68 2.76 -2.41 -5.58
CA ASN A 68 4.11 -2.92 -5.77
C ASN A 68 4.80 -2.16 -6.90
N TRP A 69 6.00 -1.65 -6.62
CA TRP A 69 6.82 -0.89 -7.55
C TRP A 69 7.15 -1.62 -8.86
N ALA A 70 7.32 -2.93 -8.84
CA ALA A 70 7.69 -3.72 -10.01
C ALA A 70 6.48 -4.08 -10.91
N ARG A 71 5.27 -3.67 -10.53
CA ARG A 71 4.06 -3.97 -11.28
C ARG A 71 4.00 -3.17 -12.59
N GLY A 72 3.43 -3.76 -13.64
CA GLY A 72 3.16 -3.02 -14.88
C GLY A 72 2.33 -1.75 -14.63
N VAL A 73 2.63 -0.68 -15.37
CA VAL A 73 2.17 0.70 -15.13
C VAL A 73 0.66 0.84 -14.97
N ASN A 74 -0.14 0.17 -15.81
CA ASN A 74 -1.60 0.25 -15.73
C ASN A 74 -2.14 -0.36 -14.42
N GLY A 75 -1.59 -1.49 -14.01
CA GLY A 75 -1.95 -2.13 -12.75
C GLY A 75 -1.50 -1.31 -11.55
N PHE A 76 -0.28 -0.75 -11.60
CA PHE A 76 0.23 0.14 -10.58
C PHE A 76 -0.68 1.37 -10.39
N ARG A 77 -0.97 2.07 -11.50
CA ARG A 77 -1.86 3.22 -11.53
C ARG A 77 -3.21 2.91 -10.91
N SER A 78 -3.87 1.84 -11.38
CA SER A 78 -5.20 1.47 -10.88
C SER A 78 -5.22 1.25 -9.36
N VAL A 79 -4.23 0.55 -8.82
CA VAL A 79 -4.13 0.27 -7.38
C VAL A 79 -3.81 1.55 -6.60
N MET A 80 -2.90 2.38 -7.10
CA MET A 80 -2.50 3.64 -6.45
C MET A 80 -3.68 4.61 -6.36
N GLU A 81 -4.41 4.82 -7.45
CA GLU A 81 -5.58 5.71 -7.49
C GLU A 81 -6.67 5.28 -6.50
N ASP A 82 -6.92 3.97 -6.40
CA ASP A 82 -7.90 3.44 -5.46
C ASP A 82 -7.44 3.61 -4.00
N CYS A 83 -6.16 3.36 -3.71
CA CYS A 83 -5.59 3.61 -2.38
C CYS A 83 -5.74 5.08 -1.97
N LEU A 84 -5.43 6.02 -2.87
CA LEU A 84 -5.54 7.46 -2.60
C LEU A 84 -6.99 7.91 -2.35
N LYS A 85 -7.97 7.27 -2.98
CA LYS A 85 -9.41 7.61 -2.83
C LYS A 85 -10.06 6.98 -1.62
N SER A 86 -9.58 5.82 -1.19
CA SER A 86 -10.26 4.99 -0.17
C SER A 86 -9.85 5.27 1.27
N LEU A 87 -8.74 5.97 1.49
CA LEU A 87 -8.23 6.27 2.83
C LEU A 87 -8.66 7.66 3.30
N LYS A 88 -9.14 7.76 4.55
CA LYS A 88 -9.47 9.05 5.18
C LYS A 88 -8.23 9.92 5.37
N ARG A 89 -7.11 9.28 5.71
CA ARG A 89 -5.77 9.87 5.84
C ARG A 89 -4.85 9.16 4.84
N PRO A 90 -4.77 9.64 3.59
CA PRO A 90 -4.14 8.89 2.51
C PRO A 90 -2.63 8.80 2.69
N TYR A 91 -2.11 7.57 2.61
CA TYR A 91 -0.69 7.25 2.54
C TYR A 91 -0.46 6.15 1.53
N LEU A 92 0.76 6.09 0.98
CA LEU A 92 1.20 5.03 0.10
C LEU A 92 2.40 4.33 0.75
N LEU A 93 2.22 3.08 1.15
CA LEU A 93 3.27 2.21 1.68
C LEU A 93 3.51 1.07 0.69
N MET A 94 4.73 1.01 0.18
CA MET A 94 5.18 0.03 -0.80
C MET A 94 6.55 -0.50 -0.37
N VAL A 95 6.76 -1.81 -0.50
CA VAL A 95 8.07 -2.44 -0.24
C VAL A 95 8.83 -2.52 -1.56
N LEU A 96 10.09 -2.10 -1.52
CA LEU A 96 11.03 -2.24 -2.63
C LEU A 96 12.19 -3.11 -2.16
N ARG A 97 12.49 -4.17 -2.89
CA ARG A 97 13.70 -4.96 -2.64
C ARG A 97 14.87 -4.30 -3.35
N SER A 98 16.02 -4.23 -2.68
CA SER A 98 17.22 -3.58 -3.22
C SER A 98 17.78 -4.28 -4.46
N ASP A 99 17.62 -5.60 -4.58
CA ASP A 99 18.08 -6.39 -5.72
C ASP A 99 17.33 -6.12 -7.02
N VAL A 100 16.10 -5.61 -6.95
CA VAL A 100 15.33 -5.14 -8.12
C VAL A 100 15.90 -3.83 -8.66
N CYS A 101 16.59 -3.06 -7.81
CA CYS A 101 17.17 -1.75 -8.15
C CYS A 101 18.69 -1.79 -8.35
N SER A 102 19.32 -2.96 -8.35
CA SER A 102 20.77 -3.06 -8.59
C SER A 102 21.13 -2.79 -10.05
N ASP A 103 22.40 -2.51 -10.31
CA ASP A 103 22.92 -2.32 -11.67
C ASP A 103 22.83 -3.60 -12.52
N THR A 104 22.84 -4.76 -11.87
CA THR A 104 22.67 -6.09 -12.47
C THR A 104 21.43 -6.78 -11.91
N PRO A 105 20.22 -6.34 -12.31
CA PRO A 105 19.00 -6.91 -11.78
C PRO A 105 18.79 -8.33 -12.30
N PHE A 106 18.28 -9.22 -11.43
CA PHE A 106 17.86 -10.57 -11.85
C PHE A 106 16.67 -10.52 -12.83
N GLU A 107 15.87 -9.43 -12.77
CA GLU A 107 14.66 -9.25 -13.58
C GLU A 107 14.60 -7.82 -14.17
N PRO A 108 15.16 -7.58 -15.37
CA PRO A 108 15.23 -6.25 -15.99
C PRO A 108 13.86 -5.59 -16.21
N GLU A 109 12.82 -6.38 -16.49
CA GLU A 109 11.46 -5.88 -16.66
C GLU A 109 10.93 -5.25 -15.36
N MET A 110 11.22 -5.86 -14.20
CA MET A 110 10.83 -5.30 -12.92
C MET A 110 11.49 -3.95 -12.69
N GLN A 111 12.78 -3.82 -13.00
CA GLN A 111 13.52 -2.56 -12.87
C GLN A 111 12.91 -1.46 -13.77
N GLU A 112 12.58 -1.80 -15.01
CA GLU A 112 11.93 -0.87 -15.94
C GLU A 112 10.54 -0.44 -15.45
N ASN A 113 9.76 -1.37 -14.89
CA ASN A 113 8.48 -1.04 -14.26
C ASN A 113 8.65 -0.12 -13.05
N VAL A 114 9.67 -0.35 -12.20
CA VAL A 114 10.00 0.57 -11.09
C VAL A 114 10.25 1.97 -11.61
N LYS A 115 11.10 2.13 -12.65
CA LYS A 115 11.40 3.43 -13.26
C LYS A 115 10.13 4.14 -13.74
N ARG A 116 9.31 3.45 -14.53
CA ARG A 116 8.05 4.01 -15.06
C ARG A 116 7.05 4.38 -13.96
N ASN A 117 6.99 3.60 -12.89
CA ASN A 117 6.08 3.87 -11.78
C ASN A 117 6.56 5.04 -10.91
N VAL A 118 7.87 5.18 -10.69
CA VAL A 118 8.44 6.37 -10.05
C VAL A 118 8.12 7.61 -10.90
N GLU A 119 8.36 7.54 -12.20
CA GLU A 119 8.08 8.63 -13.13
C GLU A 119 6.58 8.99 -13.15
N TYR A 120 5.69 8.01 -13.07
CA TYR A 120 4.26 8.22 -12.92
C TYR A 120 3.91 8.99 -11.64
N ILE A 121 4.46 8.61 -10.48
CA ILE A 121 4.21 9.28 -9.20
C ILE A 121 4.69 10.73 -9.25
N MET A 122 5.90 10.94 -9.80
CA MET A 122 6.51 12.27 -9.88
C MET A 122 5.72 13.22 -10.80
N ASN A 123 5.04 12.69 -11.82
CA ASN A 123 4.18 13.45 -12.74
C ASN A 123 2.69 13.42 -12.37
N HIS A 124 2.33 12.83 -11.23
CA HIS A 124 0.94 12.71 -10.80
C HIS A 124 0.33 14.11 -10.53
N PRO A 125 -0.97 14.35 -10.81
CA PRO A 125 -1.61 15.65 -10.52
C PRO A 125 -1.51 16.10 -9.05
N LEU A 126 -1.39 15.14 -8.12
CA LEU A 126 -1.20 15.40 -6.69
C LEU A 126 0.27 15.37 -6.25
N ALA A 127 1.25 15.30 -7.17
CA ALA A 127 2.67 15.13 -6.83
C ALA A 127 3.19 16.16 -5.82
N LYS A 128 2.74 17.43 -5.92
CA LYS A 128 3.10 18.50 -4.98
C LYS A 128 2.63 18.26 -3.54
N ARG A 129 1.71 17.32 -3.32
CA ARG A 129 1.19 16.92 -2.01
C ARG A 129 1.86 15.65 -1.48
N PHE A 130 2.64 14.95 -2.30
CA PHE A 130 3.35 13.76 -1.85
C PHE A 130 4.55 14.17 -1.00
N VAL A 131 4.66 13.50 0.15
CA VAL A 131 5.77 13.66 1.08
C VAL A 131 6.39 12.28 1.25
N PHE A 132 7.65 12.15 0.86
CA PHE A 132 8.46 10.98 1.23
C PHE A 132 8.82 11.12 2.69
N ALA A 133 8.43 10.13 3.48
CA ALA A 133 8.55 10.15 4.93
C ALA A 133 8.96 8.77 5.43
N THR A 134 9.72 8.73 6.51
CA THR A 134 9.88 7.53 7.32
C THR A 134 8.54 7.13 7.95
N PRO A 135 8.36 5.88 8.40
CA PRO A 135 7.13 5.46 9.06
C PRO A 135 6.73 6.35 10.25
N GLU A 136 7.69 6.78 11.06
CA GLU A 136 7.43 7.65 12.22
C GLU A 136 6.97 9.06 11.81
N GLU A 137 7.62 9.66 10.80
CA GLU A 137 7.21 10.95 10.25
C GLU A 137 5.81 10.87 9.63
N ALA A 138 5.53 9.82 8.86
CA ALA A 138 4.21 9.60 8.26
C ALA A 138 3.13 9.49 9.33
N MET A 139 3.37 8.74 10.40
CA MET A 139 2.44 8.61 11.53
C MET A 139 2.20 9.94 12.25
N SER A 140 3.22 10.80 12.34
CA SER A 140 3.09 12.16 12.87
C SER A 140 2.27 13.06 11.93
N ILE A 141 2.57 13.06 10.63
CA ILE A 141 1.87 13.85 9.59
C ILE A 141 0.39 13.48 9.54
N MET A 142 0.09 12.18 9.64
CA MET A 142 -1.28 11.67 9.67
C MET A 142 -1.97 11.90 11.03
N GLY A 143 -1.27 12.41 12.05
CA GLY A 143 -1.86 12.69 13.36
C GLY A 143 -2.22 11.43 14.16
N TYR A 144 -1.44 10.34 13.99
CA TYR A 144 -1.50 9.17 14.87
C TYR A 144 -0.53 9.30 16.05
N LEU A 145 0.59 10.02 15.87
CA LEU A 145 1.52 10.36 16.93
C LEU A 145 1.33 11.83 17.33
N ASN A 146 1.10 12.09 18.62
CA ASN A 146 1.10 13.44 19.17
C ASN A 146 2.56 13.87 19.44
N ARG A 147 3.10 14.80 18.66
CA ARG A 147 4.44 15.38 18.91
C ARG A 147 4.53 16.16 20.23
N LYS A 148 3.40 16.61 20.80
CA LYS A 148 3.36 17.47 22.00
C LYS A 148 3.93 16.85 23.29
N ASN A 149 4.14 15.53 23.34
CA ASN A 149 4.68 14.88 24.54
C ASN A 149 6.19 14.62 24.51
N ARG A 150 6.88 14.80 23.37
CA ARG A 150 8.30 14.46 23.25
C ARG A 150 9.27 15.61 23.59
N GLU A 151 8.87 16.86 23.42
CA GLU A 151 9.71 18.00 23.83
C GLU A 151 9.86 18.08 25.36
N ALA A 152 8.93 17.47 26.12
CA ALA A 152 9.01 17.38 27.58
C ALA A 152 9.91 16.23 28.10
N GLU A 153 10.32 15.29 27.24
CA GLU A 153 11.18 14.16 27.64
C GLU A 153 12.66 14.37 27.27
N VAL A 154 12.98 15.40 26.48
CA VAL A 154 14.37 15.75 26.10
C VAL A 154 14.95 16.84 27.01
N GLU A 155 14.13 17.47 27.85
CA GLU A 155 14.55 18.36 28.94
C GLU A 155 14.46 17.66 30.31
N VAL A 156 15.23 16.58 30.52
CA VAL A 156 15.56 16.07 31.86
C VAL A 156 17.02 15.66 31.92
#